data_AF-A0A7G2E975-F1
#
_entry.id   AF-A0A7G2E975-F1
#
_cell.length_a   1.000
_cell.length_b   1.000
_cell.length_c   1.000
_cell.angle_alpha   90.00
_cell.angle_beta   90.00
_cell.angle_gamma   90.00
#
_symmetry.space_group_name_H-M   'P 1'
#
loop_
_entity.id
_entity.type
_entity.pdbx_description
1 polymer ?
#
loop_
_entity_poly.entity_id
_entity_poly.type
_entity_poly.pdbx_seq_one_letter_code
_entity_poly.pdbx_strand_id
1 'polypeptide(L)'
;MAITAYDALTERQKAPKVLLINDFAISSSSSSPPFFNLAATFRDNIRSFLREYAEIEDYTIDGATVSTIFLGSQANGVVFPLYIIEQQISDSSPNPLCDFCRCFGK
;
A
#
# COMPACT_ATOMS: atom_id res chain seq x y z
N MET A 1 -15.14 -22.08 -8.88
CA MET A 1 -15.18 -21.68 -7.46
C MET A 1 -14.56 -20.29 -7.38
N ALA A 2 -15.24 -19.34 -6.73
CA ALA A 2 -14.66 -18.01 -6.51
C ALA A 2 -13.76 -18.10 -5.27
N ILE A 3 -12.46 -17.92 -5.47
CA ILE A 3 -11.49 -17.82 -4.37
C ILE A 3 -11.79 -16.50 -3.67
N THR A 4 -12.14 -16.54 -2.39
CA THR A 4 -12.30 -15.29 -1.64
C THR A 4 -10.93 -14.67 -1.42
N ALA A 5 -10.86 -13.35 -1.25
CA ALA A 5 -9.59 -12.69 -0.90
C ALA A 5 -8.93 -13.31 0.34
N TYR A 6 -9.73 -13.92 1.23
CA TYR A 6 -9.28 -14.67 2.40
C TYR A 6 -8.65 -16.03 2.04
N ASP A 7 -9.20 -16.75 1.07
CA ASP A 7 -8.62 -18.03 0.63
C ASP A 7 -7.25 -17.81 -0.05
N ALA A 8 -7.14 -16.76 -0.87
CA ALA A 8 -5.87 -16.32 -1.48
C ALA A 8 -4.85 -15.79 -0.45
N LEU A 9 -5.32 -15.39 0.73
CA LEU A 9 -4.49 -14.97 1.86
C LEU A 9 -3.87 -16.18 2.56
N THR A 10 -4.63 -17.26 2.74
CA THR A 10 -4.17 -18.50 3.40
C THR A 10 -3.19 -19.34 2.56
N GLU A 11 -3.21 -19.19 1.24
CA GLU A 11 -2.28 -19.90 0.34
C GLU A 11 -0.87 -19.29 0.30
N ARG A 12 -0.66 -18.11 0.90
CA ARG A 12 0.65 -17.45 0.92
C ARG A 12 1.59 -18.08 1.94
N GLN A 13 2.88 -18.15 1.60
CA GLN A 13 3.93 -18.71 2.47
C GLN A 13 4.13 -17.95 3.80
N LYS A 14 3.68 -16.69 3.88
CA LYS A 14 3.84 -15.83 5.04
C LYS A 14 2.48 -15.25 5.44
N ALA A 15 2.16 -15.33 6.74
CA ALA A 15 0.96 -14.73 7.29
C ALA A 15 1.00 -13.19 7.06
N PRO A 16 0.10 -12.66 6.24
CA PRO A 16 0.15 -11.25 5.84
C PRO A 16 -0.40 -10.37 6.96
N LYS A 17 0.19 -9.17 7.09
CA LYS A 17 -0.30 -8.16 8.03
C LYS A 17 -1.59 -7.54 7.49
N VAL A 18 -2.68 -7.73 8.21
CA VAL A 18 -3.98 -7.10 7.88
C VAL A 18 -4.07 -5.78 8.65
N LEU A 19 -4.31 -4.69 7.90
CA LEU A 19 -4.53 -3.36 8.43
C LEU A 19 -6.02 -3.08 8.58
N LEU A 20 -6.48 -2.73 9.78
CA LEU A 20 -7.88 -2.37 9.99
C LEU A 20 -8.12 -0.92 9.57
N ILE A 21 -9.11 -0.69 8.72
CA ILE A 21 -9.38 0.65 8.14
C ILE A 21 -9.73 1.68 9.23
N ASN A 22 -10.45 1.24 10.26
CA ASN A 22 -10.87 2.12 11.35
C ASN A 22 -9.70 2.60 12.22
N ASP A 23 -8.58 1.88 12.26
CA ASP A 23 -7.40 2.28 13.06
C ASP A 23 -6.78 3.58 12.52
N PHE A 24 -6.99 3.89 11.24
CA PHE A 24 -6.49 5.11 10.61
C PHE A 24 -7.48 6.28 10.68
N ALA A 25 -8.77 6.01 10.91
CA ALA A 25 -9.82 7.02 10.92
C ALA A 25 -10.00 7.71 12.29
N ILE A 26 -9.58 7.06 13.37
CA ILE A 26 -9.78 7.57 14.74
C ILE A 26 -8.51 8.32 15.19
N SER A 27 -8.38 9.58 14.79
CA SER A 27 -7.45 10.51 15.43
C SER A 27 -8.03 10.99 16.77
N SER A 28 -8.15 10.08 17.74
CA SER A 28 -8.40 10.45 19.14
C SER A 28 -7.07 10.57 19.87
N SER A 29 -6.46 11.76 19.76
CA SER A 29 -5.70 12.50 20.78
C SER A 29 -4.71 11.83 21.77
N SER A 30 -4.32 10.56 21.64
CA SER A 30 -3.29 9.96 22.54
C SER A 30 -2.36 8.92 21.93
N SER A 31 -2.54 8.56 20.65
CA SER A 31 -1.54 7.82 19.90
C SER A 31 -1.21 8.61 18.65
N SER A 32 0.00 9.19 18.60
CA SER A 32 0.62 9.60 17.34
C SER A 32 0.41 8.47 16.33
N PRO A 33 -0.04 8.74 15.09
CA PRO A 33 -0.08 7.67 14.09
C PRO A 33 1.35 7.10 14.01
N PRO A 34 1.57 5.79 14.20
CA PRO A 34 2.91 5.28 14.51
C PRO A 34 3.94 5.44 13.38
N PHE A 35 3.52 5.96 12.22
CA PHE A 35 4.20 5.75 10.94
C PHE A 35 4.58 7.01 10.18
N PHE A 36 4.21 8.20 10.65
CA PHE A 36 4.51 9.42 9.92
C PHE A 36 5.62 10.20 10.61
N ASN A 37 6.81 10.17 10.01
CA ASN A 37 7.82 11.16 10.33
C ASN A 37 7.37 12.48 9.69
N LEU A 38 6.86 13.41 10.51
CA LEU A 38 6.41 14.73 10.04
C LEU A 38 7.52 15.56 9.39
N ALA A 39 8.80 15.22 9.65
CA ALA A 39 9.94 15.86 9.01
C ALA A 39 10.35 15.21 7.67
N ALA A 40 9.81 14.05 7.32
CA ALA A 40 10.08 13.36 6.07
C ALA A 40 9.12 13.79 4.96
N THR A 41 9.52 13.59 3.70
CA THR A 41 8.62 13.85 2.57
C THR A 41 7.45 12.85 2.57
N PHE A 42 6.31 13.24 1.99
CA PHE A 42 5.18 12.32 1.81
C PHE A 42 5.63 11.01 1.11
N ARG A 43 6.47 11.13 0.08
CA ARG A 43 7.05 9.99 -0.64
C ARG A 43 7.81 9.04 0.30
N ASP A 44 8.67 9.57 1.16
CA ASP A 44 9.47 8.75 2.06
C ASP A 44 8.61 8.08 3.13
N ASN A 45 7.60 8.79 3.63
CA ASN A 45 6.61 8.23 4.55
C ASN A 45 5.82 7.08 3.91
N ILE A 46 5.36 7.25 2.66
CA ILE A 46 4.69 6.17 1.91
C ILE A 46 5.64 4.99 1.72
N ARG A 47 6.90 5.21 1.31
CA ARG A 47 7.88 4.13 1.15
C ARG A 47 8.14 3.37 2.46
N SER A 48 8.26 4.08 3.57
CA SER A 48 8.43 3.46 4.89
C SER A 48 7.22 2.61 5.26
N PHE A 49 6.02 3.14 5.04
CA PHE A 49 4.76 2.41 5.26
C PHE A 49 4.67 1.14 4.40
N LEU A 50 4.95 1.23 3.10
CA LEU A 50 4.93 0.07 2.20
C LEU A 50 5.96 -0.98 2.60
N ARG A 51 7.18 -0.58 3.00
CA ARG A 51 8.21 -1.52 3.46
C ARG A 51 7.75 -2.35 4.66
N GLU A 52 6.95 -1.77 5.54
CA GLU A 52 6.53 -2.42 6.77
C GLU A 52 5.29 -3.30 6.62
N TYR A 53 4.36 -2.89 5.76
CA TYR A 53 3.03 -3.46 5.66
C TYR A 53 2.70 -4.15 4.34
N ALA A 54 3.37 -3.79 3.25
CA ALA A 54 3.14 -4.41 1.97
C ALA A 54 3.96 -5.69 1.84
N GLU A 55 3.34 -6.74 1.34
CA GLU A 55 4.04 -7.95 0.92
C GLU A 55 4.32 -7.85 -0.58
N ILE A 56 5.54 -8.20 -1.00
CA ILE A 56 5.92 -8.23 -2.41
C ILE A 56 5.30 -9.47 -3.04
N GLU A 57 4.61 -9.29 -4.17
CA GLU A 57 4.06 -10.41 -4.95
C GLU A 57 5.16 -11.05 -5.80
N ASP A 58 4.94 -12.31 -6.20
CA ASP A 58 5.89 -13.11 -6.97
C ASP A 58 5.85 -12.83 -8.49
N TYR A 59 5.08 -11.82 -8.90
CA TYR A 59 4.96 -11.38 -10.28
C TYR A 59 5.30 -9.89 -10.44
N THR A 60 5.58 -9.50 -11.68
CA THR A 60 5.85 -8.10 -12.07
C THR A 60 4.87 -7.65 -13.15
N ILE A 61 4.62 -6.34 -13.21
CA ILE A 61 3.84 -5.71 -14.27
C ILE A 61 4.74 -4.70 -14.96
N ASP A 62 4.99 -4.88 -16.25
CA ASP A 62 5.91 -4.05 -17.04
C ASP A 62 7.30 -3.85 -16.40
N GLY A 63 7.79 -4.90 -15.74
CA GLY A 63 9.07 -4.88 -15.02
C GLY A 63 9.04 -4.15 -13.67
N ALA A 64 7.90 -3.61 -13.26
CA ALA A 64 7.70 -3.02 -11.94
C ALA A 64 7.26 -4.08 -10.92
N THR A 65 7.82 -4.01 -9.72
CA THR A 65 7.45 -4.85 -8.58
C THR A 65 6.02 -4.55 -8.17
N VAL A 66 5.22 -5.60 -8.01
CA VAL A 66 3.88 -5.51 -7.44
C VAL A 66 3.94 -5.84 -5.96
N SER A 67 3.29 -5.02 -5.14
CA SER A 67 3.13 -5.26 -3.72
C SER A 67 1.66 -5.21 -3.33
N THR A 68 1.29 -5.89 -2.26
CA THR A 68 -0.09 -5.94 -1.78
C THR A 68 -0.16 -5.60 -0.31
N ILE A 69 -1.17 -4.81 0.04
CA ILE A 69 -1.60 -4.56 1.41
C ILE A 69 -2.98 -5.17 1.60
N PHE A 70 -3.21 -5.78 2.76
CA PHE A 70 -4.53 -6.31 3.10
C PHE A 70 -5.25 -5.36 4.04
N LEU A 71 -6.41 -4.90 3.59
CA LEU A 71 -7.25 -3.97 4.33
C LEU A 71 -8.45 -4.75 4.89
N GLY A 72 -8.59 -4.72 6.21
CA GLY A 72 -9.68 -5.34 6.94
C GLY A 72 -10.72 -4.31 7.36
N SER A 73 -11.99 -4.63 7.13
CA SER A 73 -13.12 -3.89 7.71
C SER A 73 -13.56 -4.58 8.99
N GLN A 74 -13.46 -3.88 10.12
CA GLN A 74 -13.91 -4.40 11.41
C GLN A 74 -15.44 -4.56 11.46
N ALA A 75 -16.18 -3.76 10.69
CA ALA A 75 -17.64 -3.75 10.71
C ALA A 75 -18.27 -5.04 10.15
N ASN A 76 -17.61 -5.69 9.20
CA ASN A 76 -18.13 -6.88 8.53
C ASN A 76 -17.10 -8.02 8.40
N GLY A 77 -15.89 -7.85 8.93
CA GLY A 77 -14.80 -8.84 8.88
C GLY A 77 -14.22 -9.07 7.48
N VAL A 78 -14.64 -8.30 6.47
CA VAL A 78 -14.19 -8.47 5.09
C VAL A 78 -12.76 -7.95 4.97
N VAL A 79 -11.91 -8.75 4.31
CA VAL A 79 -10.55 -8.37 3.94
C VAL A 79 -10.47 -8.21 2.43
N PHE A 80 -9.88 -7.11 1.96
CA PHE A 80 -9.64 -6.86 0.55
C PHE A 80 -8.18 -6.50 0.28
N PRO A 81 -7.61 -6.99 -0.84
CA PRO A 81 -6.26 -6.62 -1.25
C PRO A 81 -6.26 -5.25 -1.90
N LEU A 82 -5.25 -4.44 -1.57
CA LEU A 82 -4.86 -3.25 -2.29
C LEU A 82 -3.53 -3.54 -2.98
N TYR A 83 -3.55 -3.65 -4.31
CA TYR A 83 -2.36 -3.86 -5.13
C TYR A 83 -1.70 -2.51 -5.45
N ILE A 84 -0.37 -2.51 -5.42
CA ILE A 84 0.46 -1.32 -5.48
C ILE A 84 1.60 -1.59 -6.44
N ILE A 85 1.84 -0.65 -7.34
CA ILE A 85 2.95 -0.69 -8.30
C ILE A 85 3.80 0.56 -8.03
N GLU A 86 5.07 0.36 -7.66
CA GLU A 86 6.02 1.48 -7.58
C GLU A 86 6.71 1.64 -8.94
N GLN A 87 6.38 2.73 -9.63
CA GLN A 87 7.02 3.07 -10.90
C GLN A 87 8.16 4.07 -10.66
N GLN A 88 9.39 3.67 -11.04
CA GLN A 88 10.50 4.60 -11.14
C GLN A 88 10.46 5.26 -12.51
N ILE A 89 10.29 6.57 -12.54
CA ILE A 89 10.28 7.33 -13.78
C ILE A 89 11.66 7.93 -13.99
N SER A 90 12.33 7.55 -15.08
CA SER A 90 13.64 8.08 -15.41
C SER A 90 13.55 9.56 -15.82
N ASP A 91 14.53 10.35 -15.41
CA ASP A 91 14.63 11.78 -15.76
C ASP A 91 14.75 12.03 -17.28
N SER A 92 15.18 11.02 -18.04
CA SER A 92 15.25 11.03 -19.50
C SER A 92 13.91 10.70 -20.19
N SER A 93 12.86 10.37 -19.43
CA SER A 93 11.54 10.09 -20.00
C SER A 93 10.93 11.36 -20.60
N PRO A 94 10.39 11.33 -21.84
CA PRO A 94 9.77 12.49 -22.46
C PRO A 94 8.54 12.99 -21.69
N ASN A 95 7.91 12.13 -20.88
CA ASN A 95 6.82 12.48 -19.97
C ASN A 95 7.11 11.85 -18.60
N PRO A 96 7.91 12.53 -17.75
CA PRO A 96 8.39 11.94 -16.51
C PRO A 96 7.33 11.90 -15.40
N LEU A 97 6.14 12.48 -15.66
CA LEU A 97 5.00 12.45 -14.76
C LEU A 97 3.77 12.14 -15.61
N CYS A 98 2.87 11.28 -15.11
CA CYS A 98 1.54 11.17 -15.72
C CYS A 98 0.77 12.48 -15.52
N ASP A 99 -0.28 12.72 -16.30
CA ASP A 99 -1.09 13.94 -16.20
C ASP A 99 -1.59 14.20 -14.78
N PHE A 100 -1.94 13.13 -14.05
CA PHE A 100 -2.37 13.23 -12.66
C PHE A 100 -1.23 13.67 -11.72
N CYS A 101 -0.06 13.03 -11.78
CA CYS A 101 1.10 13.42 -10.98
C CYS A 101 1.62 14.82 -11.33
N ARG A 102 1.49 15.25 -12.60
CA ARG A 102 1.81 16.61 -13.02
C ARG A 102 0.92 17.66 -12.38
N CYS A 103 -0.38 17.34 -12.21
CA CYS A 103 -1.36 18.27 -11.65
C CYS A 103 -1.33 18.35 -10.10
N PHE A 104 -1.04 17.23 -9.43
CA PHE A 104 -1.18 17.14 -7.96
C PHE A 104 0.13 16.88 -7.20
N GLY A 105 1.23 16.55 -7.89
CA GLY A 105 2.50 16.14 -7.27
C GLY A 105 3.49 17.28 -7.03
N LYS A 106 3.03 18.42 -6.50
CA LYS A 106 3.92 19.51 -6.03
C LYS A 106 4.16 19.42 -4.52
#